data_AF-M0M3P2-F1
#
_entry.id   AF-M0M3P2-F1
#
_cell.length_a   1.000
_cell.length_b   1.000
_cell.length_c   1.000
_cell.angle_alpha   90.00
_cell.angle_beta   90.00
_cell.angle_gamma   90.00
#
_symmetry.space_group_name_H-M   'P 1'
#
loop_
_entity.id
_entity.type
_entity.pdbx_description
1 polymer ?
#
loop_
_entity_poly.entity_id
_entity_poly.type
_entity_poly.pdbx_seq_one_letter_code
_entity_poly.pdbx_strand_id
1 'polypeptide(L)'
;MEIATGTTVAAVAAMRGNRYPVATRSNRMPCPYLSYRAAAGDHEFETERAYCTAVDRFVEAMRADVCNDRYDLDHESHCEIYREHAE
;
A
#
# COMPACT_ATOMS: atom_id res chain seq x y z
N MET A 1 15.11 -35.94 -52.51
CA MET A 1 15.92 -35.03 -51.66
C MET A 1 15.58 -33.64 -52.11
N GLU A 2 14.62 -33.00 -51.45
CA GLU A 2 14.56 -31.55 -51.26
C GLU A 2 13.54 -31.25 -50.16
N ILE A 3 14.01 -30.47 -49.19
CA ILE A 3 13.41 -30.15 -47.92
C ILE A 3 12.76 -28.78 -48.10
N ALA A 4 11.46 -28.65 -47.87
CA ALA A 4 10.78 -27.36 -47.73
C ALA A 4 10.02 -27.32 -46.42
N THR A 5 10.76 -27.05 -45.36
CA THR A 5 10.28 -26.68 -44.03
C THR A 5 9.77 -25.24 -44.09
N GLY A 6 8.54 -24.99 -43.64
CA GLY A 6 8.10 -23.62 -43.35
C GLY A 6 6.61 -23.40 -43.50
N THR A 7 5.88 -23.32 -42.39
CA THR A 7 5.04 -22.16 -42.08
C THR A 7 4.70 -22.21 -40.60
N THR A 8 5.32 -21.28 -39.89
CA THR A 8 5.22 -20.99 -38.47
C THR A 8 3.77 -20.58 -38.16
N VAL A 9 3.02 -21.41 -37.42
CA VAL A 9 1.75 -20.95 -36.84
C VAL A 9 2.09 -20.03 -35.68
N ALA A 10 1.70 -18.77 -35.83
CA ALA A 10 1.88 -17.71 -34.88
C ALA A 10 1.47 -18.14 -33.47
N ALA A 11 2.40 -17.96 -32.53
CA ALA A 11 2.14 -18.05 -31.11
C ALA A 11 0.99 -17.08 -30.76
N VAL A 12 -0.14 -17.65 -30.35
CA VAL A 12 -1.26 -16.87 -29.80
C VAL A 12 -0.78 -16.31 -28.47
N ALA A 13 -0.38 -15.05 -28.51
CA ALA A 13 0.07 -14.30 -27.36
C ALA A 13 -1.06 -14.17 -26.33
N ALA A 14 -0.72 -14.53 -25.09
CA ALA A 14 -1.21 -13.93 -23.86
C ALA A 14 -2.73 -13.80 -23.67
N MET A 15 -3.39 -14.89 -23.32
CA MET A 15 -4.58 -14.84 -22.44
C MET A 15 -4.18 -15.14 -20.99
N ARG A 16 -3.19 -14.40 -20.47
CA ARG A 16 -2.91 -14.41 -19.03
C ARG A 16 -3.99 -13.56 -18.37
N GLY A 17 -5.06 -14.21 -17.93
CA GLY A 17 -6.04 -13.66 -17.02
C GLY A 17 -5.38 -13.32 -15.69
N ASN A 18 -4.73 -12.16 -15.63
CA ASN A 18 -4.41 -11.51 -14.38
C ASN A 18 -5.56 -10.55 -14.08
N ARG A 19 -6.62 -11.05 -13.42
CA ARG A 19 -7.78 -10.24 -13.02
C ARG A 19 -7.46 -9.16 -11.98
N TYR A 20 -6.22 -9.13 -11.50
CA TYR A 20 -5.69 -8.11 -10.61
C TYR A 20 -4.25 -7.79 -11.03
N PRO A 21 -4.01 -6.87 -11.99
CA PRO A 21 -2.70 -6.22 -12.05
C PRO A 21 -2.52 -5.56 -10.69
N VAL A 22 -1.75 -6.20 -9.81
CA VAL A 22 -1.20 -5.54 -8.62
C VAL A 22 -0.34 -4.42 -9.18
N ALA A 23 -0.99 -3.28 -9.40
CA ALA A 23 -0.37 -2.05 -9.80
C ALA A 23 0.81 -1.89 -8.85
N THR A 24 1.97 -1.69 -9.44
CA THR A 24 3.23 -1.54 -8.77
C THR A 24 3.05 -0.51 -7.65
N ARG A 25 2.92 -0.99 -6.40
CA ARG A 25 2.84 -0.19 -5.14
C ARG A 25 3.80 0.99 -5.26
N SER A 26 3.27 2.18 -5.51
CA SER A 26 4.10 3.35 -5.81
C SER A 26 4.43 4.20 -4.60
N ASN A 27 4.00 3.80 -3.40
CA ASN A 27 4.73 4.19 -2.20
C ASN A 27 5.03 2.97 -1.33
N ARG A 28 6.30 2.59 -1.28
CA ARG A 28 6.77 1.47 -0.44
C ARG A 28 7.12 1.92 0.97
N MET A 29 7.01 3.20 1.25
CA MET A 29 7.27 3.75 2.58
C MET A 29 5.95 3.92 3.31
N PRO A 30 5.81 3.44 4.55
CA PRO A 30 4.66 3.78 5.35
C PRO A 30 4.57 5.29 5.51
N CYS A 31 3.35 5.78 5.73
CA CYS A 31 3.06 7.20 5.93
C CYS A 31 4.06 7.84 6.92
N PRO A 32 4.74 8.95 6.55
CA PRO A 32 5.75 9.59 7.39
C PRO A 32 5.18 10.17 8.68
N TYR A 33 3.86 10.35 8.74
CA TYR A 33 3.16 10.87 9.90
C TYR A 33 2.71 9.76 10.87
N LEU A 34 2.93 8.48 10.56
CA LEU A 34 2.56 7.38 11.45
C LEU A 34 3.68 7.10 12.45
N SER A 35 3.32 7.12 13.73
CA SER A 35 4.16 6.67 14.84
C SER A 35 3.38 5.72 15.74
N TYR A 36 4.08 4.93 16.54
CA TYR A 36 3.51 4.11 17.59
C TYR A 36 4.00 4.63 18.93
N ARG A 37 3.07 4.82 19.89
CA ARG A 37 3.39 5.36 21.21
C ARG A 37 2.85 4.43 22.30
N ALA A 38 3.68 4.16 23.29
CA ALA A 38 3.33 3.36 24.46
C ALA A 38 2.55 4.14 25.54
N ALA A 39 2.50 5.48 25.46
CA ALA A 39 1.90 6.31 26.50
C ALA A 39 1.29 7.61 25.95
N ALA A 40 0.39 8.20 26.74
CA ALA A 40 -0.24 9.49 26.52
C ALA A 40 -0.43 10.23 27.86
N GLY A 41 0.33 11.30 28.09
CA GLY A 41 0.32 12.01 29.37
C GLY A 41 0.72 11.09 30.52
N ASP A 42 -0.11 11.03 31.57
CA ASP A 42 0.10 10.17 32.75
C ASP A 42 -0.42 8.74 32.57
N HIS A 43 -0.86 8.37 31.36
CA HIS A 43 -1.40 7.05 31.05
C HIS A 43 -0.47 6.25 30.15
N GLU A 44 -0.13 5.03 30.57
CA GLU A 44 0.60 4.03 29.77
C GLU A 44 -0.36 2.97 29.21
N PHE A 45 -0.12 2.55 27.97
CA PHE A 45 -0.88 1.50 27.31
C PHE A 45 -0.18 0.15 27.42
N GLU A 46 -0.96 -0.93 27.53
CA GLU A 46 -0.43 -2.30 27.50
C GLU A 46 0.23 -2.66 26.16
N THR A 47 -0.21 -2.03 25.07
CA THR A 47 0.39 -2.17 23.73
C THR A 47 0.43 -0.80 23.07
N GLU A 48 1.52 -0.55 22.35
CA GLU A 48 1.71 0.70 21.61
C GLU A 48 0.52 0.98 20.68
N ARG A 49 0.06 2.23 20.70
CA ARG A 49 -1.09 2.68 19.91
C ARG A 49 -0.62 3.54 18.75
N ALA A 50 -1.32 3.41 17.62
CA ALA A 50 -1.05 4.21 16.43
C ALA A 50 -1.35 5.69 16.70
N TYR A 51 -0.40 6.54 16.34
CA TYR A 51 -0.42 7.98 16.55
C TYR A 51 -0.10 8.70 15.24
N CYS A 52 -0.94 9.63 14.84
CA CYS A 52 -0.71 10.46 13.67
C CYS A 52 -0.12 11.81 14.10
N THR A 53 1.12 12.08 13.69
CA THR A 53 1.83 13.31 14.03
C THR A 53 1.34 14.53 13.25
N ALA A 54 0.73 14.35 12.09
CA ALA A 54 0.15 15.45 11.30
C ALA A 54 -0.99 16.18 12.04
N VAL A 55 -1.80 15.44 12.79
CA VAL A 55 -2.95 15.94 13.57
C VAL A 55 -2.78 15.74 15.08
N ASP A 56 -1.56 15.39 15.51
CA ASP A 56 -1.13 15.19 16.89
C ASP A 56 -2.09 14.35 17.76
N ARG A 57 -2.61 13.24 17.21
CA ARG A 57 -3.59 12.40 17.93
C ARG A 57 -3.46 10.91 17.64
N PHE A 58 -3.96 10.09 18.58
CA PHE A 58 -4.12 8.66 18.36
C PHE A 58 -5.18 8.39 17.28
N VAL A 59 -4.92 7.40 16.43
CA VAL A 59 -5.81 7.00 15.35
C VAL A 59 -6.27 5.55 15.53
N GLU A 60 -7.40 5.23 14.94
CA GLU A 60 -7.96 3.88 14.97
C GLU A 60 -7.08 2.89 14.20
N ALA A 61 -7.16 1.60 14.55
CA ALA A 61 -6.41 0.54 13.89
C ALA A 61 -6.64 0.51 12.36
N MET A 62 -7.88 0.74 11.92
CA MET A 62 -8.20 0.80 10.48
C MET A 62 -7.44 1.94 9.77
N ARG A 63 -7.25 3.07 10.44
CA ARG A 63 -6.44 4.17 9.89
C ARG A 63 -4.97 3.77 9.82
N ALA A 64 -4.47 3.11 10.86
CA ALA A 64 -3.11 2.59 10.86
C ALA A 64 -2.89 1.60 9.71
N ASP A 65 -3.89 0.79 9.34
CA ASP A 65 -3.78 -0.11 8.20
C ASP A 65 -3.64 0.65 6.86
N VAL A 66 -4.39 1.75 6.67
CA VAL A 66 -4.21 2.65 5.52
C VAL A 66 -2.81 3.26 5.53
N CYS A 67 -2.37 3.82 6.66
CA CYS A 67 -1.06 4.47 6.78
C CYS A 67 0.13 3.51 6.62
N ASN A 68 -0.06 2.21 6.87
CA ASN A 68 0.95 1.16 6.66
C ASN A 68 0.87 0.51 5.27
N ASP A 69 -0.01 1.01 4.40
CA ASP A 69 -0.27 0.47 3.06
C ASP A 69 -0.62 -1.04 3.07
N ARG A 70 -1.36 -1.46 4.10
CA ARG A 70 -1.81 -2.86 4.24
C ARG A 70 -3.03 -3.11 3.35
N TYR A 71 -3.23 -4.35 2.94
CA TYR A 71 -4.45 -4.77 2.24
C TYR A 71 -4.75 -4.02 0.93
N ASP A 72 -3.71 -3.64 0.18
CA ASP A 72 -3.82 -2.84 -1.06
C ASP A 72 -4.38 -1.42 -0.81
N LEU A 73 -4.30 -0.95 0.43
CA LEU A 73 -4.50 0.44 0.77
C LEU A 73 -3.19 1.20 0.52
N ASP A 74 -3.32 2.49 0.24
CA ASP A 74 -2.23 3.40 -0.05
C ASP A 74 -2.50 4.71 0.68
N HIS A 75 -1.58 5.13 1.54
CA HIS A 75 -1.76 6.32 2.36
C HIS A 75 -1.82 7.61 1.54
N GLU A 76 -1.17 7.66 0.38
CA GLU A 76 -1.19 8.84 -0.49
C GLU A 76 -2.56 9.09 -1.11
N SER A 77 -3.29 8.03 -1.44
CA SER A 77 -4.59 8.12 -2.10
C SER A 77 -5.77 7.92 -1.15
N HIS A 78 -5.63 7.08 -0.13
CA HIS A 78 -6.73 6.66 0.73
C HIS A 78 -6.77 7.35 2.10
N CYS A 79 -5.69 7.98 2.57
CA CYS A 79 -5.72 8.73 3.83
C CYS A 79 -6.06 10.21 3.58
N GLU A 80 -7.16 10.72 4.13
CA GLU A 80 -7.48 12.15 4.03
C GLU A 80 -6.47 13.05 4.75
N ILE A 81 -5.98 12.63 5.91
CA ILE A 81 -5.01 13.42 6.70
C ILE A 81 -3.68 13.55 5.97
N TYR A 82 -3.16 12.47 5.38
CA TYR A 82 -1.90 12.57 4.62
C TYR A 82 -2.05 13.56 3.46
N ARG A 83 -3.13 13.44 2.68
CA ARG A 83 -3.40 14.31 1.53
C ARG A 83 -3.54 15.78 1.91
N GLU A 84 -4.13 16.07 3.07
CA GLU A 84 -4.27 17.43 3.59
C GLU A 84 -2.93 18.02 4.09
N HIS A 85 -1.93 17.19 4.38
CA HIS A 85 -0.67 17.62 5.01
C HIS A 85 0.59 17.35 4.16
N ALA A 86 0.46 16.75 2.97
CA ALA A 86 1.58 16.39 2.10
C ALA A 86 1.98 17.52 1.11
N GLU A 87 1.50 18.75 1.33
CA GLU A 87 1.77 19.94 0.50
C GLU A 87 3.07 20.68 0.85
#